data_AF-A0A963NDF6-F1
#
_entry.id   AF-A0A963NDF6-F1
#
_cell.length_a   1.000
_cell.length_b   1.000
_cell.length_c   1.000
_cell.angle_alpha   90.00
_cell.angle_beta   90.00
_cell.angle_gamma   90.00
#
_symmetry.space_group_name_H-M   'P 1'
#
loop_
_entity.id
_entity.type
_entity.pdbx_description
1 polymer ?
#
loop_
_entity_poly.entity_id
_entity_poly.type
_entity_poly.pdbx_seq_one_letter_code
_entity_poly.pdbx_strand_id
1 'polypeptide(L)' 'MSKSKNDPTARGPAQQLKTFDGKKIKPALYVGTAVGHGRYIAGQDESGKLVVDREGRPIPFRDI' A
#
# COMPACT_ATOMS: atom_id res chain seq x y z
N MET A 1 27.23 -13.57 -15.46
CA MET A 1 26.79 -14.15 -14.17
C MET A 1 25.29 -14.02 -14.06
N SER A 2 24.57 -15.14 -13.95
CA SER A 2 23.11 -15.16 -13.89
C SER A 2 22.65 -14.84 -12.47
N LYS A 3 22.14 -13.63 -12.23
CA LYS A 3 21.47 -13.31 -10.96
C LYS A 3 20.20 -14.15 -10.84
N SER A 4 20.05 -14.87 -9.74
CA SER A 4 18.86 -15.67 -9.45
C SER A 4 17.62 -14.77 -9.40
N LYS A 5 16.52 -15.21 -10.03
CA LYS A 5 15.21 -14.51 -9.96
C LYS A 5 14.68 -14.41 -8.51
N ASN A 6 15.26 -15.18 -7.59
CA ASN A 6 14.88 -15.26 -6.19
C ASN A 6 15.87 -14.61 -5.22
N ASP A 7 16.81 -13.80 -5.71
CA ASP A 7 17.75 -13.10 -4.83
C ASP A 7 17.02 -12.03 -3.97
N PRO A 8 16.92 -12.21 -2.64
CA PRO A 8 16.24 -11.26 -1.77
C PRO A 8 17.00 -9.93 -1.65
N THR A 9 18.31 -9.90 -1.96
CA THR A 9 19.13 -8.68 -1.96
C THR A 9 18.95 -7.85 -3.22
N ALA A 10 18.46 -8.46 -4.31
CA ALA A 10 18.07 -7.78 -5.54
C ALA A 10 16.67 -7.14 -5.45
N ARG A 11 15.92 -7.42 -4.37
CA ARG A 11 14.68 -6.70 -4.06
C ARG A 11 15.08 -5.28 -3.67
N GLY A 12 15.02 -4.38 -4.64
CA GLY A 12 15.36 -2.97 -4.45
C GLY A 12 14.52 -2.29 -3.35
N PRO A 13 14.78 -1.00 -3.07
CA PRO A 13 14.08 -0.21 -2.05
C PRO A 13 12.55 -0.10 -2.22
N ALA A 14 11.95 -0.75 -3.22
CA ALA A 14 10.51 -0.92 -3.37
C ALA A 14 9.83 -1.64 -2.19
N GLN A 15 10.59 -2.34 -1.34
CA GLN A 15 10.12 -2.87 -0.05
C GLN A 15 10.29 -1.86 1.11
N GLN A 16 10.71 -0.61 0.85
CA GLN A 16 10.68 0.41 1.91
C GLN A 16 9.23 0.63 2.30
N LEU A 17 8.94 0.40 3.58
CA LEU A 17 7.70 0.77 4.24
C LEU A 17 7.43 2.23 3.88
N LYS A 18 6.44 2.46 3.02
CA LYS A 18 5.98 3.82 2.72
C LYS A 18 5.50 4.44 4.02
N THR A 19 5.76 5.72 4.18
CA THR A 19 5.25 6.52 5.29
C THR A 19 4.24 7.53 4.75
N PHE A 20 3.07 7.59 5.37
CA PHE A 20 2.04 8.58 5.09
C PHE A 20 1.77 9.37 6.35
N ASP A 21 1.92 10.69 6.29
CA ASP A 21 1.70 11.59 7.44
C ASP A 21 2.50 11.16 8.69
N GLY A 22 3.77 10.78 8.49
CA GLY A 22 4.66 10.28 9.54
C GLY A 22 4.37 8.86 10.05
N LYS A 23 3.28 8.22 9.61
CA LYS A 23 2.92 6.84 9.98
C LYS A 23 3.43 5.84 8.96
N LYS A 24 3.93 4.70 9.42
CA LYS A 24 4.23 3.58 8.53
C LYS A 24 2.94 3.00 7.98
N ILE A 25 2.94 2.72 6.69
CA ILE A 25 1.81 2.12 6.02
C ILE A 25 2.21 0.84 5.30
N LYS A 26 1.25 -0.07 5.21
CA LYS A 26 1.37 -1.34 4.49
C LYS A 26 0.29 -1.42 3.40
N PRO A 27 0.55 -2.13 2.29
CA PRO A 27 -0.46 -2.38 1.29
C PRO A 27 -1.54 -3.32 1.86
N ALA A 28 -2.81 -2.96 1.69
CA ALA A 28 -3.95 -3.78 2.08
C ALA A 28 -5.01 -3.80 0.97
N LEU A 29 -5.72 -4.91 0.82
CA LEU A 29 -6.84 -5.02 -0.12
C LEU A 29 -8.03 -4.20 0.39
N TYR A 30 -8.45 -3.21 -0.37
CA TYR A 30 -9.70 -2.50 -0.16
C TYR A 30 -10.78 -2.99 -1.11
N VAL A 31 -11.96 -3.30 -0.56
CA VAL A 31 -13.13 -3.80 -1.29
C VAL A 31 -14.28 -2.81 -1.08
N GLY A 32 -14.37 -1.82 -1.96
CA GLY A 32 -15.39 -0.76 -1.93
C GLY A 32 -16.52 -0.96 -2.96
N THR A 33 -16.68 -2.17 -3.51
CA THR A 33 -17.71 -2.46 -4.52
C THR A 33 -19.12 -2.12 -4.05
N ALA A 34 -19.42 -2.30 -2.75
CA ALA A 34 -20.72 -1.96 -2.17
C ALA A 34 -21.01 -0.44 -2.14
N VAL A 35 -19.98 0.40 -2.24
CA VAL A 35 -20.08 1.87 -2.24
C VAL A 35 -19.63 2.50 -3.56
N GLY A 36 -19.48 1.71 -4.63
CA GLY A 36 -19.13 2.19 -5.97
C GLY A 36 -17.65 2.54 -6.18
N HIS A 37 -16.76 2.28 -5.22
CA HIS A 37 -15.33 2.59 -5.32
C HIS A 37 -14.50 1.49 -6.02
N GLY A 38 -15.09 0.32 -6.25
CA GLY A 38 -14.38 -0.83 -6.84
C GLY A 38 -13.40 -1.50 -5.85
N ARG A 39 -12.40 -2.21 -6.39
CA ARG A 39 -11.43 -3.00 -5.60
C ARG A 39 -10.01 -2.64 -6.00
N TYR A 40 -9.18 -2.28 -5.03
CA TYR A 40 -7.78 -1.88 -5.25
C TYR A 40 -6.93 -2.09 -4.00
N ILE A 41 -5.61 -1.95 -4.14
CA ILE A 41 -4.68 -1.96 -3.01
C ILE A 41 -4.61 -0.55 -2.43
N ALA A 42 -5.03 -0.38 -1.18
CA ALA A 42 -4.98 0.86 -0.42
C ALA A 42 -3.85 0.83 0.62
N GLY A 43 -3.47 2.01 1.14
CA GLY A 43 -2.59 2.09 2.30
C GLY A 43 -3.34 1.79 3.60
N GLN A 44 -2.73 1.00 4.49
CA GLN A 44 -3.21 0.71 5.83
C GLN A 44 -2.15 1.11 6.85
N ASP A 45 -2.53 1.81 7.92
CA ASP A 45 -1.63 2.15 9.02
C ASP A 45 -1.31 0.94 9.92
N GLU A 46 -0.40 1.14 10.87
CA GLU A 46 -0.03 0.11 11.85
C GLU A 46 -1.20 -0.29 12.78
N SER A 47 -2.20 0.57 12.93
CA SER A 47 -3.41 0.30 13.71
C SER A 47 -4.44 -0.54 12.95
N GLY A 48 -4.18 -0.86 11.67
CA GLY A 48 -5.10 -1.62 10.82
C GLY A 48 -6.20 -0.76 10.17
N LYS A 49 -6.15 0.57 10.30
CA LYS A 49 -7.09 1.47 9.63
C LYS A 49 -6.57 1.83 8.24
N LEU A 50 -7.49 1.96 7.28
CA LEU A 50 -7.14 2.45 5.95
C LEU A 50 -6.79 3.94 6.01
N VAL A 51 -5.75 4.31 5.28
CA VAL A 51 -5.41 5.70 5.03
C VAL A 51 -6.40 6.25 4.02
N VAL A 52 -7.06 7.36 4.39
CA VAL A 52 -8.10 7.99 3.57
C VAL A 52 -7.70 9.40 3.14
N ASP A 53 -8.23 9.85 2.02
CA ASP A 53 -8.13 11.24 1.55
C ASP A 53 -9.04 12.18 2.37
N ARG A 54 -9.05 13.46 2.00
CA ARG A 54 -9.90 14.48 2.65
C ARG A 54 -11.40 14.22 2.47
N GLU A 55 -11.78 13.43 1.47
CA GLU A 55 -13.17 13.04 1.18
C GLU A 55 -13.55 11.73 1.87
N GLY A 56 -12.64 11.13 2.66
CA GLY A 56 -12.85 9.88 3.37
C GLY A 56 -12.66 8.62 2.51
N ARG A 57 -12.11 8.73 1.30
CA ARG A 57 -11.88 7.59 0.41
C ARG A 57 -10.49 6.99 0.63
N PRO A 58 -10.35 5.66 0.72
CA PRO A 58 -9.04 5.03 0.89
C PRO A 58 -8.08 5.37 -0.25
N ILE A 59 -6.87 5.82 0.07
CA ILE A 59 -5.87 6.21 -0.92
C ILE A 59 -5.21 4.95 -1.51
N PRO A 60 -5.13 4.80 -2.85
CA PRO A 60 -4.43 3.67 -3.45
C PRO A 60 -2.95 3.66 -3.05
N PHE A 61 -2.42 2.51 -2.64
CA PHE A 61 -1.04 2.37 -2.15
C PHE A 61 0.03 2.79 -3.17
N ARG A 62 -0.30 2.74 -4.47
CA ARG A 62 0.55 3.22 -5.56
C ARG A 62 0.68 4.75 -5.60
N ASP A 63 -0.34 5.45 -5.13
CA ASP A 63 -0.46 6.91 -5.18
C ASP A 63 -0.05 7.58 -3.85
N ILE A 64 0.38 6.76 -2.88
CA ILE A 64 1.00 7.19 -1.61
C ILE A 64 2.50 7.38 -1.78
#